data_AF-A0A2G5TQN2-F1
#
_entry.id   AF-A0A2G5TQN2-F1
#
_cell.length_a   1.000
_cell.length_b   1.000
_cell.length_c   1.000
_cell.angle_alpha   90.00
_cell.angle_beta   90.00
_cell.angle_gamma   90.00
#
_symmetry.space_group_name_H-M   'P 1'
#
loop_
_entity.id
_entity.type
_entity.pdbx_description
1 polymer ?
#
loop_
_entity_poly.entity_id
_entity_poly.type
_entity_poly.pdbx_seq_one_letter_code
_entity_poly.pdbx_strand_id
1 'polypeptide(L)'
;MERYFENFEEIMKPEEIDNEDVKLESVDSESTAFEAGQRHGICQICQKTEFSKNMKRINKETDRLVIGSIFQCDFVSPEWHDYFLNHSTQICLSHLAVAMQRIRVLLENPKSIENWKTERSILSKWSNEEMLKIMTDCEKRNQRSINEKPQYRNDYRRCAVCNSLKGKWDLGIVKSKNVKMIIMLGCVLNGSFTYEDSQDFVSKPQFVYVCHSDFLVSFQEIIGFMKIDSVDQFLSCSKEDIQSLIEDVNCMCPEMKLAEFTRELSKYSWRIRHFTA
;
A
#
# COMPACT_ATOMS: atom_id res chain seq x y z
N MET A 1 6.68 26.73 28.74
CA MET A 1 7.75 26.95 27.75
C MET A 1 9.06 26.33 28.24
N GLU A 2 9.05 25.04 28.65
CA GLU A 2 10.26 24.23 28.97
C GLU A 2 9.88 22.75 29.25
N ARG A 3 8.64 22.47 29.68
CA ARG A 3 8.14 21.11 29.97
C ARG A 3 7.83 20.18 28.77
N TYR A 4 8.07 20.58 27.52
CA TYR A 4 7.76 19.73 26.35
C TYR A 4 8.98 18.98 25.79
N PHE A 5 10.20 19.24 26.30
CA PHE A 5 11.43 18.63 25.79
C PHE A 5 12.07 17.59 26.74
N GLU A 6 11.64 17.50 28.00
CA GLU A 6 12.29 16.62 28.98
C GLU A 6 11.87 15.13 28.91
N ASN A 7 10.85 14.78 28.11
CA ASN A 7 10.32 13.40 28.06
C ASN A 7 10.64 12.63 26.76
N PHE A 8 11.59 13.10 25.95
CA PHE A 8 11.86 12.52 24.63
C PHE A 8 12.45 11.09 24.70
N GLU A 9 13.23 10.76 25.74
CA GLU A 9 13.73 9.39 25.95
C GLU A 9 12.68 8.43 26.54
N GLU A 10 11.61 8.94 27.15
CA GLU A 10 10.52 8.11 27.68
C GLU A 10 9.55 7.67 26.58
N ILE A 11 9.33 8.49 25.55
CA ILE A 11 8.38 8.22 24.45
C ILE A 11 8.87 7.11 23.51
N MET A 12 10.18 6.84 23.49
CA MET A 12 10.85 5.87 22.62
C MET A 12 11.25 4.57 23.32
N LYS A 13 10.92 4.39 24.61
CA LYS A 13 11.12 3.09 25.27
C LYS A 13 10.12 2.08 24.71
N PRO A 14 10.55 0.88 24.27
CA PRO A 14 9.64 -0.23 24.09
C PRO A 14 8.99 -0.52 25.44
N GLU A 15 7.67 -0.41 25.55
CA GLU A 15 6.97 -1.04 26.68
C GLU A 15 7.25 -2.54 26.60
N GLU A 16 7.84 -3.09 27.67
CA GLU A 16 7.90 -4.53 27.87
C GLU A 16 6.46 -5.04 27.88
N ILE A 17 6.17 -5.95 26.95
CA ILE A 17 4.89 -6.64 26.93
C ILE A 17 4.90 -7.58 28.13
N ASP A 18 4.23 -7.15 29.21
CA ASP A 18 3.84 -8.05 30.29
C ASP A 18 2.93 -9.14 29.68
N ASN A 19 3.49 -10.33 29.55
CA ASN A 19 2.73 -11.55 29.32
C ASN A 19 2.00 -11.91 30.61
N GLU A 20 0.92 -11.19 30.93
CA GLU A 20 -0.07 -11.70 31.86
C GLU A 20 -1.05 -12.60 31.11
N ASP A 21 -1.17 -13.82 31.61
CA ASP A 21 -1.92 -14.96 31.08
C ASP A 21 -3.36 -14.61 30.68
N VAL A 22 -3.59 -14.37 29.39
CA VAL A 22 -4.93 -14.46 28.81
C VAL A 22 -5.27 -15.94 28.64
N LYS A 23 -5.93 -16.47 29.65
CA LYS A 23 -6.62 -17.76 29.64
C LYS A 23 -7.61 -17.76 28.47
N LEU A 24 -7.26 -18.46 27.38
CA LEU A 24 -8.18 -18.72 26.26
C LEU A 24 -9.34 -19.57 26.78
N GLU A 25 -10.50 -18.95 26.95
CA GLU A 25 -11.76 -19.69 26.97
C GLU A 25 -12.08 -20.15 25.54
N SER A 26 -12.26 -21.46 25.40
CA SER A 26 -12.66 -22.15 24.19
C SER A 26 -14.02 -21.65 23.74
N VAL A 27 -14.07 -20.88 22.64
CA VAL A 27 -15.32 -20.60 21.95
C VAL A 27 -15.58 -21.75 20.97
N ASP A 28 -16.72 -22.38 21.19
CA ASP A 28 -17.19 -23.58 20.50
C ASP A 28 -17.15 -23.45 18.98
N SER A 29 -16.55 -24.48 18.40
CA SER A 29 -16.53 -24.80 16.99
C SER A 29 -17.95 -25.11 16.49
N GLU A 30 -18.61 -24.11 15.91
CA GLU A 30 -19.68 -24.37 14.94
C GLU A 30 -19.07 -24.82 13.62
N SER A 31 -19.10 -26.14 13.42
CA SER A 31 -18.68 -26.82 12.21
C SER A 31 -19.53 -26.37 11.01
N THR A 32 -18.93 -25.60 10.10
CA THR A 32 -19.38 -25.58 8.71
C THR A 32 -18.61 -26.66 7.97
N ALA A 33 -19.34 -27.57 7.34
CA ALA A 33 -18.82 -28.73 6.65
C ALA A 33 -17.68 -28.36 5.69
N PHE A 34 -16.46 -28.81 6.02
CA PHE A 34 -15.30 -28.69 5.14
C PHE A 34 -15.57 -29.49 3.86
N GLU A 35 -15.66 -28.80 2.72
CA GLU A 35 -15.64 -29.42 1.40
C GLU A 35 -14.32 -30.18 1.19
N ALA A 36 -14.33 -31.48 1.51
CA ALA A 36 -13.21 -32.38 1.33
C ALA A 36 -12.78 -32.40 -0.16
N GLY A 37 -11.59 -31.88 -0.45
CA GLY A 37 -10.94 -32.04 -1.77
C GLY A 37 -10.38 -30.76 -2.42
N GLN A 38 -10.60 -29.57 -1.85
CA GLN A 38 -10.02 -28.36 -2.44
C GLN A 38 -8.53 -28.23 -2.11
N ARG A 39 -7.68 -28.24 -3.14
CA ARG A 39 -6.24 -28.00 -3.00
C ARG A 39 -6.00 -26.54 -2.64
N HIS A 40 -5.20 -26.30 -1.60
CA HIS A 40 -4.75 -24.97 -1.20
C HIS A 40 -3.30 -24.73 -1.65
N GLY A 41 -2.92 -23.47 -1.84
CA GLY A 41 -1.55 -23.05 -2.13
C GLY A 41 -1.19 -21.79 -1.35
N ILE A 42 0.10 -21.55 -1.15
CA ILE A 42 0.61 -20.39 -0.41
C ILE A 42 1.13 -19.36 -1.41
N CYS A 43 0.64 -18.11 -1.31
CA CYS A 43 1.16 -17.01 -2.11
C CYS A 43 2.55 -16.61 -1.66
N GLN A 44 3.51 -16.66 -2.58
CA GLN A 44 4.91 -16.33 -2.29
C GLN A 44 5.17 -14.83 -2.06
N ILE A 45 4.17 -13.97 -2.23
CA ILE A 45 4.26 -12.53 -1.96
C ILE A 45 3.70 -12.23 -0.56
N CYS A 46 2.41 -12.52 -0.30
CA CYS A 46 1.79 -12.22 1.00
C CYS A 46 1.78 -13.36 2.02
N GLN A 47 2.31 -14.54 1.68
CA GLN A 47 2.35 -15.75 2.53
C GLN A 47 0.98 -16.26 2.99
N LYS A 48 -0.12 -15.79 2.38
CA LYS A 48 -1.48 -16.27 2.69
C LYS A 48 -1.78 -17.56 1.95
N THR A 49 -2.46 -18.46 2.65
CA THR A 49 -3.08 -19.66 2.07
C THR A 49 -4.33 -19.27 1.30
N GLU A 50 -4.42 -19.73 0.05
CA GLU A 50 -5.52 -19.46 -0.85
C GLU A 50 -5.94 -20.75 -1.57
N PHE A 51 -7.18 -20.80 -2.04
CA PHE A 51 -7.62 -21.91 -2.88
C PHE A 51 -6.78 -21.96 -4.16
N SER A 52 -6.43 -23.14 -4.67
CA SER A 52 -5.63 -23.27 -5.90
C SER A 52 -6.28 -22.57 -7.10
N LYS A 53 -7.62 -22.46 -7.11
CA LYS A 53 -8.38 -21.68 -8.10
C LYS A 53 -8.17 -20.17 -7.99
N ASN A 54 -7.57 -19.66 -6.93
CA ASN A 54 -7.22 -18.25 -6.73
C ASN A 54 -5.73 -18.00 -6.93
N MET A 55 -4.98 -19.00 -7.43
CA MET A 55 -3.53 -18.96 -7.57
C MET A 55 -3.11 -19.04 -9.03
N LYS A 56 -1.99 -18.40 -9.36
CA LYS A 56 -1.28 -18.54 -10.63
C LYS A 56 0.16 -18.96 -10.34
N ARG A 57 0.60 -19.99 -11.06
CA ARG A 57 2.01 -20.39 -11.08
C ARG A 57 2.77 -19.55 -12.12
N ILE A 58 3.89 -18.95 -11.71
CA ILE A 58 4.77 -18.12 -12.55
C ILE A 58 6.02 -18.94 -12.91
N ASN A 59 6.03 -19.49 -14.12
CA ASN A 59 7.08 -20.41 -14.58
C ASN A 59 8.17 -19.75 -15.42
N LYS A 60 7.86 -18.64 -16.09
CA LYS A 60 8.82 -17.98 -16.96
C LYS A 60 9.72 -17.07 -16.14
N GLU A 61 11.03 -17.22 -16.32
CA GLU A 61 12.03 -16.40 -15.63
C GLU A 61 11.79 -14.90 -15.84
N THR A 62 11.51 -14.48 -17.08
CA THR A 62 11.20 -13.07 -17.38
C THR A 62 10.00 -12.56 -16.61
N ASP A 63 8.96 -13.38 -16.43
CA ASP A 63 7.76 -12.99 -15.69
C ASP A 63 8.07 -12.90 -14.19
N ARG A 64 8.90 -13.81 -13.67
CA ARG A 64 9.37 -13.76 -12.28
C ARG A 64 10.23 -12.53 -12.02
N LEU A 65 11.13 -12.17 -12.93
CA LEU A 65 11.95 -10.97 -12.80
C LEU A 65 11.11 -9.70 -12.85
N VAL A 66 10.17 -9.59 -13.79
CA VAL A 66 9.28 -8.41 -13.86
C VAL A 66 8.38 -8.33 -12.63
N ILE A 67 7.65 -9.41 -12.29
CA ILE A 67 6.71 -9.42 -11.17
C ILE A 67 7.46 -9.31 -9.83
N GLY A 68 8.57 -10.02 -9.68
CA GLY A 68 9.43 -9.97 -8.49
C GLY A 68 10.02 -8.59 -8.29
N SER A 69 10.41 -7.91 -9.38
CA SER A 69 10.81 -6.51 -9.30
C SER A 69 9.66 -5.69 -8.70
N ILE A 70 8.45 -5.73 -9.25
CA ILE A 70 7.31 -4.97 -8.71
C ILE A 70 7.13 -5.10 -7.20
N PHE A 71 7.29 -6.30 -6.66
CA PHE A 71 7.09 -6.59 -5.24
C PHE A 71 8.38 -6.57 -4.40
N GLN A 72 9.52 -6.09 -4.91
CA GLN A 72 10.82 -6.17 -4.20
C GLN A 72 10.77 -5.65 -2.76
N CYS A 73 9.98 -4.61 -2.47
CA CYS A 73 9.81 -4.08 -1.11
C CYS A 73 8.71 -4.79 -0.29
N ASP A 74 7.88 -5.59 -0.95
CA ASP A 74 6.72 -6.27 -0.36
C ASP A 74 7.05 -7.71 0.09
N PHE A 75 8.26 -8.21 -0.21
CA PHE A 75 8.72 -9.50 0.30
C PHE A 75 9.05 -9.42 1.79
N VAL A 76 8.63 -10.45 2.54
CA VAL A 76 8.86 -10.57 3.99
C VAL A 76 10.35 -10.53 4.33
N SER A 77 11.22 -11.00 3.42
CA SER A 77 12.67 -10.91 3.57
C SER A 77 13.40 -10.94 2.21
N PRO A 78 14.68 -10.50 2.14
CA PRO A 78 15.50 -10.57 0.93
C PRO A 78 15.65 -12.00 0.37
N GLU A 79 15.68 -13.01 1.23
CA GLU A 79 15.77 -14.42 0.85
C GLU A 79 14.51 -14.89 0.10
N TRP A 80 13.34 -14.38 0.48
CA TRP A 80 12.09 -14.66 -0.23
C TRP A 80 12.05 -14.03 -1.62
N HIS A 81 12.60 -12.82 -1.76
CA HIS A 81 12.74 -12.19 -3.06
C HIS A 81 13.67 -13.01 -3.96
N ASP A 82 14.84 -13.43 -3.47
CA ASP A 82 15.76 -14.28 -4.25
C ASP A 82 15.12 -15.63 -4.63
N TYR A 83 14.43 -16.28 -3.67
CA TYR A 83 13.67 -17.50 -3.93
C TYR A 83 12.64 -17.29 -5.06
N PHE A 84 11.90 -16.17 -5.01
CA PHE A 84 10.91 -15.84 -6.02
C PHE A 84 11.52 -15.67 -7.41
N LEU A 85 12.71 -15.08 -7.52
CA LEU A 85 13.38 -14.89 -8.80
C LEU A 85 13.85 -16.24 -9.40
N ASN A 86 14.36 -17.13 -8.54
CA ASN A 86 15.04 -18.35 -8.95
C ASN A 86 14.12 -19.58 -9.12
N HIS A 87 12.91 -19.57 -8.57
CA HIS A 87 12.04 -20.77 -8.53
C HIS A 87 10.66 -20.54 -9.15
N SER A 88 10.04 -21.60 -9.66
CA SER A 88 8.63 -21.57 -10.04
C SER A 88 7.76 -21.30 -8.82
N THR A 89 7.16 -20.11 -8.75
CA THR A 89 6.38 -19.66 -7.60
C THR A 89 4.89 -19.61 -7.88
N GLN A 90 4.09 -19.69 -6.82
CA GLN A 90 2.66 -19.45 -6.90
C GLN A 90 2.32 -18.11 -6.25
N ILE A 91 1.56 -17.29 -6.96
CA ILE A 91 1.03 -16.04 -6.41
C ILE A 91 -0.49 -16.05 -6.48
N CYS A 92 -1.13 -15.44 -5.50
CA CYS A 92 -2.57 -15.26 -5.58
C CYS A 92 -2.89 -14.25 -6.67
N LEU A 93 -4.07 -14.43 -7.28
CA LEU A 93 -4.52 -13.61 -8.40
C LEU A 93 -4.72 -12.14 -8.01
N SER A 94 -4.82 -11.83 -6.72
CA SER A 94 -4.78 -10.45 -6.22
C SER A 94 -3.44 -9.79 -6.49
N HIS A 95 -2.32 -10.43 -6.09
CA HIS A 95 -0.99 -9.91 -6.39
C HIS A 95 -0.69 -9.95 -7.89
N LEU A 96 -1.17 -10.98 -8.60
CA LEU A 96 -1.04 -10.98 -10.05
C LEU A 96 -1.75 -9.75 -10.67
N ALA A 97 -2.96 -9.42 -10.21
CA ALA A 97 -3.69 -8.25 -10.71
C ALA A 97 -2.98 -6.93 -10.39
N VAL A 98 -2.46 -6.77 -9.17
CA VAL A 98 -1.65 -5.59 -8.79
C VAL A 98 -0.42 -5.48 -9.68
N ALA A 99 0.31 -6.57 -9.91
CA ALA A 99 1.46 -6.56 -10.81
C ALA A 99 1.08 -6.16 -12.23
N MET A 100 0.00 -6.72 -12.80
CA MET A 100 -0.42 -6.35 -14.15
C MET A 100 -0.81 -4.89 -14.25
N GLN A 101 -1.43 -4.34 -13.20
CA GLN A 101 -1.77 -2.93 -13.17
C GLN A 101 -0.53 -2.03 -13.13
N ARG A 102 0.45 -2.33 -12.27
CA ARG A 102 1.72 -1.58 -12.23
C ARG A 102 2.47 -1.65 -13.55
N ILE A 103 2.49 -2.83 -14.18
CA ILE A 103 3.06 -3.00 -15.52
C ILE A 103 2.38 -2.06 -16.52
N ARG A 104 1.04 -1.94 -16.54
CA ARG A 104 0.35 -1.01 -17.45
C ARG A 104 0.77 0.42 -17.27
N VAL A 105 0.81 0.90 -16.02
CA VAL A 105 1.21 2.28 -15.71
C VAL A 105 2.62 2.56 -16.24
N LEU A 106 3.53 1.60 -16.09
CA LEU A 106 4.89 1.71 -16.63
C LEU A 106 4.92 1.68 -18.16
N LEU A 107 4.09 0.85 -18.79
CA LEU A 107 3.98 0.76 -20.25
C LEU A 107 3.39 2.03 -20.88
N GLU A 108 2.58 2.79 -20.16
CA GLU A 108 2.00 4.07 -20.62
C GLU A 108 3.04 5.21 -20.67
N ASN A 109 4.14 5.12 -19.93
CA ASN A 109 5.17 6.16 -19.87
C ASN A 109 6.60 5.58 -20.02
N PRO A 110 7.25 5.72 -21.19
CA PRO A 110 8.60 5.22 -21.42
C PRO A 110 9.66 5.72 -20.43
N LYS A 111 9.53 6.95 -19.92
CA LYS A 111 10.45 7.51 -18.91
C LYS A 111 10.36 6.76 -17.57
N SER A 112 9.17 6.25 -17.23
CA SER A 112 8.98 5.45 -16.01
C SER A 112 9.72 4.12 -16.07
N ILE A 113 9.86 3.52 -17.25
CA ILE A 113 10.66 2.28 -17.43
C ILE A 113 12.14 2.56 -17.19
N GLU A 114 12.65 3.69 -17.65
CA GLU A 114 14.06 4.07 -17.43
C GLU A 114 14.38 4.29 -15.95
N ASN A 115 13.53 5.04 -15.23
CA ASN A 115 13.67 5.24 -13.79
C ASN A 115 13.61 3.90 -13.04
N TRP A 116 12.61 3.08 -13.34
CA TRP A 116 12.43 1.77 -12.74
C TRP A 116 13.63 0.84 -12.95
N LYS A 117 14.25 0.87 -14.13
CA LYS A 117 15.47 0.09 -14.39
C LYS A 117 16.66 0.58 -13.57
N THR A 118 16.79 1.89 -13.42
CA THR A 118 17.89 2.51 -12.66
C THR A 118 17.78 2.17 -11.18
N GLU A 119 16.57 2.11 -10.64
CA GLU A 119 16.29 1.73 -9.25
C GLU A 119 16.52 0.23 -8.98
N ARG A 120 16.55 -0.62 -10.03
CA ARG A 120 16.51 -2.08 -9.87
C ARG A 120 17.61 -2.77 -10.66
N SER A 121 18.71 -3.05 -9.98
CA SER A 121 19.92 -3.68 -10.54
C SER A 121 19.65 -4.95 -11.35
N ILE A 122 18.66 -5.78 -10.96
CA ILE A 122 18.30 -7.02 -11.66
C ILE A 122 17.76 -6.81 -13.09
N LEU A 123 17.27 -5.61 -13.40
CA LEU A 123 16.69 -5.25 -14.70
C LEU A 123 17.68 -4.52 -15.62
N SER A 124 18.85 -4.14 -15.09
CA SER A 124 19.89 -3.42 -15.83
C SER A 124 20.44 -4.20 -17.02
N LYS A 125 20.29 -5.54 -17.02
CA LYS A 125 20.74 -6.43 -18.10
C LYS A 125 19.96 -6.27 -19.41
N TRP A 126 18.78 -5.64 -19.39
CA TRP A 126 17.94 -5.46 -20.58
C TRP A 126 18.02 -4.03 -21.10
N SER A 127 18.02 -3.86 -22.43
CA SER A 127 17.76 -2.57 -23.06
C SER A 127 16.31 -2.09 -22.78
N ASN A 128 16.02 -0.81 -23.01
CA ASN A 128 14.66 -0.27 -22.83
C ASN A 128 13.66 -0.95 -23.78
N GLU A 129 14.07 -1.25 -25.01
CA GLU A 129 13.24 -1.95 -26.00
C GLU A 129 12.95 -3.39 -25.58
N GLU A 130 13.97 -4.12 -25.10
CA GLU A 130 13.78 -5.46 -24.54
C GLU A 130 12.87 -5.45 -23.32
N MET A 131 13.03 -4.48 -22.41
CA MET A 131 12.19 -4.36 -21.23
C MET A 131 10.73 -4.09 -21.61
N LEU A 132 10.49 -3.16 -22.55
CA LEU A 132 9.15 -2.87 -23.06
C LEU A 132 8.49 -4.13 -23.64
N LYS A 133 9.24 -4.89 -24.43
CA LYS A 133 8.78 -6.16 -25.01
C LYS A 133 8.48 -7.20 -23.94
N ILE A 134 9.39 -7.39 -22.98
CA ILE A 134 9.25 -8.35 -21.88
C ILE A 134 8.03 -8.02 -21.00
N MET A 135 7.85 -6.75 -20.64
CA MET A 135 6.71 -6.28 -19.84
C MET A 135 5.39 -6.44 -20.59
N THR A 136 5.35 -6.07 -21.88
CA THR A 136 4.17 -6.27 -22.73
C THR A 136 3.81 -7.75 -22.84
N ASP A 137 4.79 -8.64 -23.02
CA ASP A 137 4.57 -10.08 -23.08
C ASP A 137 4.11 -10.66 -21.74
N CYS A 138 4.68 -10.17 -20.63
CA CYS A 138 4.28 -10.52 -19.28
C CYS A 138 2.81 -10.14 -19.03
N GLU A 139 2.43 -8.90 -19.38
CA GLU A 139 1.08 -8.36 -19.25
C GLU A 139 0.07 -9.21 -20.04
N LYS A 140 0.32 -9.42 -21.34
CA LYS A 140 -0.56 -10.22 -22.21
C LYS A 140 -0.75 -11.66 -21.72
N ARG A 141 0.33 -12.31 -21.25
CA ARG A 141 0.27 -13.71 -20.77
C ARG A 141 -0.57 -13.85 -19.51
N ASN A 142 -0.37 -12.92 -18.57
CA ASN A 142 -0.94 -13.04 -17.24
C ASN A 142 -2.33 -12.40 -17.13
N GLN A 143 -2.64 -11.42 -17.99
CA GLN A 143 -3.96 -10.80 -18.03
C GLN A 143 -5.07 -11.80 -18.39
N ARG A 144 -4.77 -12.81 -19.23
CA ARG A 144 -5.73 -13.89 -19.52
C ARG A 144 -6.16 -14.62 -18.26
N SER A 145 -5.24 -14.91 -17.35
CA SER A 145 -5.53 -15.61 -16.09
C SER A 145 -6.35 -14.79 -15.11
N ILE A 146 -6.24 -13.45 -15.14
CA ILE A 146 -7.11 -12.54 -14.39
C ILE A 146 -8.49 -12.50 -15.03
N ASN A 147 -8.54 -12.33 -16.35
CA ASN A 147 -9.78 -12.25 -17.10
C ASN A 147 -10.57 -13.56 -16.97
N GLU A 148 -10.00 -14.74 -17.10
CA GLU A 148 -10.76 -16.01 -17.10
C GLU A 148 -11.57 -16.29 -15.81
N LYS A 149 -11.42 -15.49 -14.74
CA LYS A 149 -12.11 -15.71 -13.48
C LYS A 149 -13.10 -14.57 -13.14
N PRO A 150 -14.43 -14.84 -13.16
CA PRO A 150 -15.48 -13.83 -12.96
C PRO A 150 -15.36 -13.04 -11.66
N GLN A 151 -14.87 -13.69 -10.60
CA GLN A 151 -14.65 -13.08 -9.28
C GLN A 151 -13.62 -11.93 -9.28
N TYR A 152 -12.83 -11.78 -10.35
CA TYR A 152 -11.90 -10.66 -10.53
C TYR A 152 -12.35 -9.67 -11.62
N ARG A 153 -13.40 -9.97 -12.39
CA ARG A 153 -13.92 -9.08 -13.44
C ARG A 153 -14.91 -8.03 -12.93
N ASN A 154 -15.56 -8.22 -11.78
CA ASN A 154 -16.79 -7.49 -11.44
C ASN A 154 -16.81 -6.76 -10.08
N ASP A 155 -15.73 -6.77 -9.29
CA ASP A 155 -15.70 -6.02 -8.02
C ASP A 155 -15.13 -4.61 -8.26
N TYR A 156 -15.89 -3.81 -8.99
CA TYR A 156 -15.62 -2.38 -9.14
C TYR A 156 -16.26 -1.61 -7.99
N ARG A 157 -15.50 -0.70 -7.37
CA ARG A 157 -16.03 0.23 -6.37
C ARG A 157 -15.63 1.64 -6.75
N ARG A 158 -16.39 2.62 -6.27
CA ARG A 158 -16.03 4.03 -6.43
C ARG A 158 -15.01 4.40 -5.37
N CYS A 159 -13.98 5.13 -5.79
CA CYS A 159 -13.13 5.84 -4.85
C CYS A 159 -13.96 6.88 -4.10
N ALA A 160 -13.79 6.99 -2.79
CA ALA A 160 -14.50 7.96 -1.97
C ALA A 160 -13.95 9.39 -2.11
N VAL A 161 -12.77 9.56 -2.72
CA VAL A 161 -12.12 10.86 -2.99
C VAL A 161 -12.47 11.31 -4.41
N CYS A 162 -11.89 10.68 -5.44
CA CYS A 162 -12.13 11.10 -6.83
C CYS A 162 -13.44 10.59 -7.47
N ASN A 163 -14.29 9.84 -6.74
CA ASN A 163 -15.55 9.23 -7.22
C ASN A 163 -15.43 8.33 -8.47
N SER A 164 -14.21 8.07 -8.95
CA SER A 164 -13.95 7.26 -10.13
C SER A 164 -14.21 5.78 -9.83
N LEU A 165 -14.74 5.07 -10.82
CA LEU A 165 -14.91 3.63 -10.74
C LEU A 165 -13.55 2.94 -10.90
N LYS A 166 -13.18 2.10 -9.94
CA LYS A 166 -11.86 1.47 -9.85
C LYS A 166 -12.02 -0.02 -9.58
N GLY A 167 -11.08 -0.82 -10.08
CA GLY A 167 -11.05 -2.23 -9.74
C GLY A 167 -10.74 -2.38 -8.25
N LYS A 168 -11.19 -3.48 -7.63
CA LYS A 168 -10.89 -3.83 -6.24
C LYS A 168 -9.41 -3.65 -5.87
N TRP A 169 -8.52 -3.94 -6.80
CA TRP A 169 -7.06 -3.90 -6.61
C TRP A 169 -6.44 -2.53 -6.79
N ASP A 170 -7.21 -1.56 -7.28
CA ASP A 170 -6.80 -0.16 -7.40
C ASP A 170 -7.19 0.64 -6.15
N LEU A 171 -7.82 -0.02 -5.16
CA LEU A 171 -8.45 0.59 -4.01
C LEU A 171 -7.88 0.04 -2.71
N GLY A 172 -7.44 0.94 -1.83
CA GLY A 172 -7.20 0.65 -0.43
C GLY A 172 -8.49 0.79 0.38
N ILE A 173 -8.73 -0.17 1.29
CA ILE A 173 -9.75 -0.03 2.33
C ILE A 173 -9.17 0.83 3.46
N VAL A 174 -9.89 1.90 3.82
CA VAL A 174 -9.53 2.82 4.89
C VAL A 174 -10.57 2.74 6.00
N LYS A 175 -10.15 2.21 7.16
CA LYS A 175 -10.98 2.12 8.37
C LYS A 175 -10.59 3.17 9.41
N SER A 176 -9.29 3.39 9.59
CA SER A 176 -8.75 4.28 10.63
C SER A 176 -9.13 5.74 10.38
N LYS A 177 -9.67 6.40 11.42
CA LYS A 177 -9.94 7.84 11.47
C LYS A 177 -8.68 8.64 11.11
N ASN A 178 -7.53 8.24 11.64
CA ASN A 178 -6.25 8.92 11.42
C ASN A 178 -5.79 8.81 9.97
N VAL A 179 -5.97 7.64 9.34
CA VAL A 179 -5.62 7.46 7.91
C VAL A 179 -6.57 8.26 7.01
N LYS A 180 -7.87 8.33 7.35
CA LYS A 180 -8.80 9.20 6.64
C LYS A 180 -8.38 10.66 6.73
N MET A 181 -7.99 11.10 7.92
CA MET A 181 -7.53 12.46 8.14
C MET A 181 -6.30 12.76 7.28
N ILE A 182 -5.29 11.89 7.25
CA ILE A 182 -4.09 12.10 6.41
C ILE A 182 -4.47 12.22 4.92
N ILE A 183 -5.37 11.38 4.43
CA ILE A 183 -5.85 11.46 3.05
C ILE A 183 -6.52 12.82 2.80
N MET A 184 -7.42 13.24 3.71
CA MET A 184 -8.14 14.49 3.60
C MET A 184 -7.25 15.72 3.75
N LEU A 185 -6.21 15.67 4.59
CA LEU A 185 -5.21 16.74 4.71
C LEU A 185 -4.57 17.02 3.36
N GLY A 186 -4.10 15.98 2.66
CA GLY A 186 -3.57 16.15 1.31
C GLY A 186 -4.60 16.71 0.31
N CYS A 187 -5.88 16.38 0.47
CA CYS A 187 -6.97 16.92 -0.36
C CYS A 187 -7.33 18.38 -0.03
N VAL A 188 -7.15 18.82 1.20
CA VAL A 188 -7.31 20.22 1.59
C VAL A 188 -6.14 21.04 1.07
N LEU A 189 -4.91 20.54 1.24
CA LEU A 189 -3.69 21.21 0.78
C LEU A 189 -3.67 21.42 -0.75
N ASN A 190 -4.24 20.49 -1.53
CA ASN A 190 -4.39 20.67 -2.98
C ASN A 190 -5.66 21.44 -3.40
N GLY A 191 -6.47 21.90 -2.44
CA GLY A 191 -7.68 22.68 -2.67
C GLY A 191 -8.87 21.91 -3.26
N SER A 192 -8.84 20.58 -3.30
CA SER A 192 -9.95 19.77 -3.82
C SER A 192 -11.09 19.56 -2.82
N PHE A 193 -10.82 19.75 -1.52
CA PHE A 193 -11.80 19.62 -0.45
C PHE A 193 -11.69 20.78 0.54
N THR A 194 -12.82 21.12 1.17
CA THR A 194 -12.85 22.05 2.30
C THR A 194 -12.56 21.33 3.62
N TYR A 195 -12.31 22.09 4.70
CA TYR A 195 -12.22 21.51 6.04
C TYR A 195 -13.53 20.85 6.47
N GLU A 196 -14.68 21.40 6.09
CA GLU A 196 -16.01 20.85 6.43
C GLU A 196 -16.22 19.49 5.74
N ASP A 197 -15.95 19.40 4.43
CA ASP A 197 -16.03 18.12 3.70
C ASP A 197 -15.09 17.06 4.31
N SER A 198 -13.93 17.51 4.80
CA SER A 198 -12.91 16.66 5.41
C SER A 198 -13.35 16.14 6.78
N GLN A 199 -13.94 16.99 7.61
CA GLN A 199 -14.53 16.57 8.89
C GLN A 199 -15.61 15.50 8.69
N ASP A 200 -16.51 15.71 7.73
CA ASP A 200 -17.56 14.76 7.38
C ASP A 200 -16.99 13.43 6.87
N PHE A 201 -15.93 13.48 6.06
CA PHE A 201 -15.26 12.28 5.57
C PHE A 201 -14.60 11.48 6.70
N VAL A 202 -13.86 12.17 7.58
CA VAL A 202 -13.12 11.58 8.71
C VAL A 202 -14.06 10.97 9.74
N SER A 203 -15.21 11.62 10.00
CA SER A 203 -16.18 11.21 11.02
C SER A 203 -17.02 10.00 10.64
N LYS A 204 -17.05 9.61 9.35
CA LYS A 204 -17.81 8.43 8.90
C LYS A 204 -17.34 7.16 9.63
N PRO A 205 -18.22 6.39 10.30
CA PRO A 205 -17.83 5.18 11.01
C PRO A 205 -17.50 4.02 10.05
N GLN A 206 -18.10 4.02 8.86
CA GLN A 206 -17.84 2.99 7.85
C GLN A 206 -16.43 3.10 7.24
N PHE A 207 -15.92 1.96 6.80
CA PHE A 207 -14.73 1.95 5.95
C PHE A 207 -15.05 2.58 4.60
N VAL A 208 -14.05 3.19 3.99
CA VAL A 208 -14.14 3.79 2.66
C VAL A 208 -13.12 3.16 1.73
N TYR A 209 -13.41 3.16 0.43
CA TYR A 209 -12.46 2.74 -0.60
C TYR A 209 -11.78 3.98 -1.16
N VAL A 210 -10.45 4.03 -1.12
CA VAL A 210 -9.68 5.14 -1.69
C VAL A 210 -8.70 4.59 -2.69
N CYS A 211 -8.61 5.19 -3.87
CA CYS A 211 -7.75 4.65 -4.91
C CYS A 211 -6.28 4.96 -4.66
N HIS A 212 -5.40 4.08 -5.12
CA HIS A 212 -3.96 4.21 -4.85
C HIS A 212 -3.36 5.51 -5.39
N SER A 213 -3.93 6.08 -6.47
CA SER A 213 -3.52 7.40 -6.95
C SER A 213 -3.86 8.51 -5.97
N ASP A 214 -5.06 8.50 -5.37
CA ASP A 214 -5.44 9.52 -4.37
C ASP A 214 -4.61 9.35 -3.09
N PHE A 215 -4.27 8.11 -2.71
CA PHE A 215 -3.32 7.86 -1.63
C PHE A 215 -1.97 8.56 -1.87
N LEU A 216 -1.40 8.38 -3.06
CA LEU A 216 -0.12 8.97 -3.45
C LEU A 216 -0.20 10.49 -3.55
N VAL A 217 -1.22 11.02 -4.23
CA VAL A 217 -1.42 12.48 -4.35
C VAL A 217 -1.50 13.09 -2.97
N SER A 218 -2.34 12.56 -2.07
CA SER A 218 -2.42 13.09 -0.70
C SER A 218 -1.06 13.10 0.02
N PHE A 219 -0.24 12.07 -0.19
CA PHE A 219 1.11 12.04 0.40
C PHE A 219 2.02 13.12 -0.19
N GLN A 220 2.02 13.27 -1.51
CA GLN A 220 2.84 14.25 -2.24
C GLN A 220 2.50 15.68 -1.84
N GLU A 221 1.22 15.98 -1.64
CA GLU A 221 0.77 17.30 -1.21
C GLU A 221 1.26 17.64 0.21
N ILE A 222 1.23 16.66 1.11
CA ILE A 222 1.73 16.85 2.49
C ILE A 222 3.25 17.08 2.51
N ILE A 223 4.03 16.21 1.85
CA ILE A 223 5.49 16.38 1.83
C ILE A 223 5.90 17.64 1.06
N GLY A 224 5.15 18.01 0.01
CA GLY A 224 5.36 19.22 -0.77
C GLY A 224 5.09 20.48 0.04
N PHE A 225 4.00 20.50 0.81
CA PHE A 225 3.70 21.59 1.76
C PHE A 225 4.82 21.75 2.79
N MET A 226 5.31 20.64 3.35
CA MET A 226 6.38 20.62 4.34
C MET A 226 7.79 20.85 3.74
N LYS A 227 7.91 20.87 2.40
CA LYS A 227 9.16 21.00 1.65
C LYS A 227 10.22 19.97 2.07
N ILE A 228 9.79 18.73 2.24
CA ILE A 228 10.65 17.59 2.61
C ILE A 228 10.66 16.51 1.54
N ASP A 229 11.78 15.81 1.42
CA ASP A 229 11.91 14.68 0.48
C ASP A 229 11.44 13.35 1.10
N SER A 230 11.46 13.25 2.43
CA SER A 230 10.99 12.06 3.16
C SER A 230 10.39 12.43 4.51
N VAL A 231 9.51 11.56 5.04
CA VAL A 231 8.89 11.75 6.37
C VAL A 231 9.93 11.76 7.50
N ASP A 232 11.11 11.17 7.29
CA ASP A 232 12.19 11.19 8.29
C ASP A 232 12.70 12.62 8.54
N GLN A 233 12.53 13.53 7.57
CA GLN A 233 12.89 14.94 7.69
C GLN A 233 11.80 15.79 8.36
N PHE A 234 10.63 15.21 8.66
CA PHE A 234 9.46 15.97 9.16
C PHE A 234 9.76 16.76 10.44
N LEU A 235 10.54 16.20 11.37
CA LEU A 235 10.92 16.89 12.61
C LEU A 235 12.08 17.89 12.42
N SER A 236 12.70 17.91 11.25
CA SER A 236 13.72 18.90 10.88
C SER A 236 13.11 20.15 10.24
N CYS A 237 11.81 20.16 9.96
CA CYS A 237 11.09 21.32 9.45
C CYS A 237 11.07 22.47 10.48
N SER A 238 10.80 23.67 10.00
CA SER A 238 10.64 24.83 10.88
C SER A 238 9.46 24.62 11.84
N LYS A 239 9.53 25.23 13.02
CA LYS A 239 8.45 25.14 14.00
C LYS A 239 7.17 25.75 13.45
N GLU A 240 7.31 26.79 12.64
CA GLU A 240 6.23 27.51 11.99
C GLU A 240 5.50 26.62 10.97
N ASP A 241 6.23 25.89 10.13
CA ASP A 241 5.64 24.97 9.14
C ASP A 241 4.91 23.80 9.83
N ILE A 242 5.53 23.20 10.86
CA ILE A 242 4.92 22.13 11.65
C ILE A 242 3.65 22.62 12.34
N GLN A 243 3.71 23.82 12.95
CA GLN A 243 2.58 24.41 13.65
C GLN A 243 1.42 24.69 12.68
N SER A 244 1.70 25.27 11.51
CA SER A 244 0.70 25.51 10.47
C SER A 244 0.03 24.22 10.03
N LEU A 245 0.80 23.16 9.76
CA LEU A 245 0.23 21.88 9.34
C LEU A 245 -0.65 21.27 10.45
N ILE A 246 -0.23 21.36 11.70
CA ILE A 246 -1.00 20.84 12.84
C ILE A 246 -2.28 21.64 13.07
N GLU A 247 -2.28 22.94 12.80
CA GLU A 247 -3.51 23.74 12.81
C GLU A 247 -4.52 23.24 11.77
N ASP A 248 -4.06 22.93 10.56
CA ASP A 248 -4.90 22.30 9.51
C ASP A 248 -5.43 20.93 9.95
N VAL A 249 -4.56 20.10 10.54
CA VAL A 249 -4.95 18.80 11.10
C VAL A 249 -6.03 18.97 12.15
N ASN A 250 -5.89 19.93 13.06
CA ASN A 250 -6.83 20.18 14.14
C ASN A 250 -8.17 20.73 13.64
N CYS A 251 -8.20 21.43 12.51
CA CYS A 251 -9.45 21.79 11.85
C CYS A 251 -10.25 20.56 11.41
N MET A 252 -9.61 19.42 11.09
CA MET A 252 -10.29 18.20 10.66
C MET A 252 -10.47 17.17 11.80
N CYS A 253 -9.53 17.13 12.73
CA CYS A 253 -9.49 16.19 13.84
C CYS A 253 -8.87 16.84 15.08
N PRO A 254 -9.66 17.60 15.86
CA PRO A 254 -9.16 18.41 16.99
C PRO A 254 -8.44 17.63 18.09
N GLU A 255 -8.68 16.32 18.18
CA GLU A 255 -8.08 15.44 19.20
C GLU A 255 -6.65 15.00 18.85
N MET A 256 -6.22 15.21 17.60
CA MET A 256 -4.95 14.66 17.13
C MET A 256 -3.76 15.49 17.62
N LYS A 257 -2.84 14.82 18.30
CA LYS A 257 -1.58 15.44 18.76
C LYS A 257 -0.50 15.32 17.69
N LEU A 258 0.45 16.24 17.68
CA LEU A 258 1.61 16.21 16.78
C LEU A 258 2.34 14.86 16.78
N ALA A 259 2.65 14.29 17.95
CA ALA A 259 3.33 13.00 18.04
C ALA A 259 2.52 11.86 17.40
N GLU A 260 1.19 11.89 17.56
CA GLU A 260 0.30 10.91 16.93
C GLU A 260 0.25 11.10 15.41
N PHE A 261 0.14 12.35 14.95
CA PHE A 261 0.18 12.69 13.54
C PHE A 261 1.47 12.19 12.87
N THR A 262 2.64 12.52 13.43
CA THR A 262 3.94 12.09 12.89
C THR A 262 4.02 10.57 12.80
N ARG A 263 3.58 9.86 13.84
CA ARG A 263 3.56 8.39 13.85
C ARG A 263 2.68 7.82 12.73
N GLU A 264 1.48 8.38 12.55
CA GLU A 264 0.55 7.91 11.51
C GLU A 264 1.02 8.30 10.10
N LEU A 265 1.67 9.46 9.94
CA LEU A 265 2.28 9.87 8.67
C LEU A 265 3.43 8.95 8.27
N SER A 266 4.26 8.50 9.21
CA SER A 266 5.31 7.51 8.95
C SER A 266 4.74 6.16 8.50
N LYS A 267 3.68 5.67 9.17
CA LYS A 267 2.96 4.45 8.73
C LYS A 267 2.34 4.62 7.35
N TYR A 268 1.78 5.81 7.09
CA TYR A 268 1.18 6.15 5.81
C TYR A 268 2.22 6.14 4.69
N SER A 269 3.38 6.77 4.89
CA SER A 269 4.53 6.73 3.96
C SER A 269 4.94 5.29 3.63
N TRP A 270 5.03 4.42 4.64
CA TRP A 270 5.31 3.00 4.41
C TRP A 270 4.24 2.35 3.53
N ARG A 271 2.95 2.63 3.79
CA ARG A 271 1.82 2.13 2.99
C ARG A 271 1.84 2.64 1.55
N ILE A 272 2.27 3.89 1.29
CA ILE A 272 2.43 4.43 -0.06
C ILE A 272 3.50 3.68 -0.84
N ARG A 273 4.64 3.36 -0.21
CA ARG A 273 5.70 2.54 -0.84
C ARG A 273 5.16 1.19 -1.32
N HIS A 274 4.20 0.61 -0.60
CA HIS A 274 3.52 -0.63 -1.00
C HIS A 274 2.51 -0.45 -2.13
N PHE A 275 2.22 0.77 -2.56
CA PHE A 275 1.33 1.08 -3.69
C PHE A 275 2.11 1.54 -4.92
N THR A 276 3.20 2.28 -4.72
CA THR A 276 3.96 2.97 -5.78
C THR A 276 5.30 2.33 -6.17
N ALA A 277 5.83 1.40 -5.38
CA ALA A 277 6.97 0.57 -5.80
C ALA A 277 6.54 -0.50 -6.81
#